data_AF-A0A351X1Y9-F1
#
_entry.id   AF-A0A351X1Y9-F1
#
_cell.length_a   1.000
_cell.length_b   1.000
_cell.length_c   1.000
_cell.angle_alpha   90.00
_cell.angle_beta   90.00
_cell.angle_gamma   90.00
#
_symmetry.space_group_name_H-M   'P 1'
#
loop_
_entity.id
_entity.type
_entity.pdbx_description
1 polymer ?
#
loop_
_entity_poly.entity_id
_entity_poly.type
_entity_poly.pdbx_seq_one_letter_code
_entity_poly.pdbx_strand_id
1 'polypeptide(L)'
;MNTAKALMIGFLAATATIIVAARIPKTMALEFLFAILVAITFVYFGFVLIDGRIREMFFEFGNIALTLTFAFLGLWATPFWLAAGYFIHGVWDAIHHPGGIRTKIPRWYIPFCLLFDWLVSGFIIIWWR
;
A
#
# COMPACT_ATOMS: atom_id res chain seq x y z
N MET A 1 19.48 -1.68 -5.44
CA MET A 1 18.75 -2.95 -5.59
C MET A 1 18.05 -2.96 -6.94
N ASN A 2 18.07 -4.08 -7.68
CA ASN A 2 17.35 -4.18 -8.95
C ASN A 2 15.88 -4.56 -8.73
N THR A 3 15.04 -4.35 -9.74
CA THR A 3 13.59 -4.58 -9.68
C THR A 3 13.23 -6.01 -9.28
N ALA A 4 13.94 -7.01 -9.82
CA ALA A 4 13.68 -8.42 -9.50
C ALA A 4 13.85 -8.72 -7.99
N LYS A 5 14.91 -8.22 -7.36
CA LYS A 5 15.11 -8.38 -5.91
C LYS A 5 14.04 -7.66 -5.10
N ALA A 6 13.61 -6.47 -5.53
CA ALA A 6 12.55 -5.72 -4.87
C ALA A 6 11.20 -6.46 -4.92
N LEU A 7 10.84 -6.99 -6.10
CA LEU A 7 9.65 -7.83 -6.27
C LEU A 7 9.72 -9.09 -5.40
N MET A 8 10.86 -9.77 -5.36
CA MET A 8 11.05 -10.94 -4.52
C MET A 8 10.83 -10.62 -3.03
N ILE A 9 11.37 -9.51 -2.54
CA ILE A 9 11.17 -9.08 -1.14
C ILE A 9 9.70 -8.71 -0.91
N GLY A 10 9.04 -8.04 -1.86
CA GLY A 10 7.60 -7.71 -1.78
C GLY A 10 6.73 -8.95 -1.69
N PHE A 11 7.00 -9.95 -2.52
CA PHE A 11 6.33 -11.25 -2.49
C PHE A 11 6.51 -11.96 -1.14
N LEU A 12 7.74 -12.02 -0.62
CA LEU A 12 8.04 -12.67 0.65
C LEU A 12 7.36 -11.95 1.82
N ALA A 13 7.40 -10.61 1.82
CA ALA A 13 6.75 -9.79 2.84
C ALA A 13 5.22 -9.97 2.80
N ALA A 14 4.60 -9.94 1.62
CA ALA A 14 3.15 -10.16 1.48
C ALA A 14 2.76 -11.56 1.94
N THR A 15 3.51 -12.57 1.54
CA THR A 15 3.28 -13.96 1.97
C THR A 15 3.34 -14.08 3.49
N ALA A 16 4.35 -13.48 4.14
CA ALA A 16 4.47 -13.49 5.59
C ALA A 16 3.29 -12.76 6.26
N THR A 17 2.91 -11.57 5.77
CA THR A 17 1.76 -10.80 6.25
C THR A 17 0.46 -11.59 6.13
N ILE A 18 0.23 -12.24 4.99
CA ILE A 18 -0.95 -13.07 4.72
C ILE A 18 -0.98 -14.28 5.67
N ILE A 19 0.14 -14.96 5.88
CA ILE A 19 0.23 -16.08 6.83
C ILE A 19 -0.14 -15.60 8.23
N VAL A 20 0.39 -14.48 8.69
CA VAL A 20 0.06 -13.93 10.02
C VAL A 20 -1.44 -13.61 10.10
N ALA A 21 -1.97 -12.87 9.12
CA ALA A 21 -3.38 -12.48 9.06
C ALA A 21 -4.32 -13.71 9.08
N ALA A 22 -3.98 -14.76 8.33
CA ALA A 22 -4.79 -15.98 8.25
C ALA A 22 -4.75 -16.85 9.53
N ARG A 23 -3.83 -16.57 10.46
CA ARG A 23 -3.66 -17.33 11.72
C ARG A 23 -4.27 -16.64 12.94
N ILE A 24 -4.77 -15.43 12.79
CA ILE A 24 -5.41 -14.66 13.86
C ILE A 24 -6.92 -14.49 13.57
N PRO A 25 -7.75 -14.15 14.58
CA PRO A 25 -9.17 -13.90 14.38
C PRO A 25 -9.40 -12.83 13.30
N LYS A 26 -10.44 -13.00 12.46
CA LYS A 26 -10.73 -12.11 11.33
C LYS A 26 -10.76 -10.62 11.72
N THR A 27 -11.33 -10.27 12.87
CA THR A 27 -11.36 -8.88 13.34
C THR A 27 -9.95 -8.32 13.56
N MET A 28 -9.10 -9.05 14.29
CA MET A 28 -7.70 -8.68 14.50
C MET A 28 -6.90 -8.68 13.18
N ALA A 29 -7.19 -9.61 12.27
CA ALA A 29 -6.56 -9.64 10.94
C ALA A 29 -6.89 -8.38 10.13
N LEU A 30 -8.15 -7.92 10.17
CA LEU A 30 -8.56 -6.71 9.48
C LEU A 30 -7.87 -5.47 10.06
N GLU A 31 -7.81 -5.35 11.38
CA GLU A 31 -7.08 -4.27 12.08
C GLU A 31 -5.58 -4.29 11.78
N PHE A 32 -4.98 -5.48 11.76
CA PHE A 32 -3.57 -5.67 11.40
C PHE A 32 -3.29 -5.21 9.97
N LEU A 33 -4.08 -5.65 9.00
CA LEU A 33 -3.92 -5.24 7.60
C LEU A 33 -4.21 -3.75 7.41
N PHE A 34 -5.18 -3.18 8.11
CA PHE A 34 -5.40 -1.74 8.15
C PHE A 34 -4.15 -0.99 8.62
N ALA A 35 -3.55 -1.41 9.74
CA ALA A 35 -2.37 -0.77 10.30
C ALA A 35 -1.19 -0.81 9.33
N ILE A 36 -1.02 -1.92 8.60
CA ILE A 36 0.00 -2.06 7.55
C ILE A 36 -0.26 -1.08 6.40
N LEU A 37 -1.49 -0.99 5.87
CA LEU A 37 -1.81 -0.05 4.79
C LEU A 37 -1.55 1.41 5.20
N VAL A 38 -1.92 1.78 6.43
CA VAL A 38 -1.62 3.10 6.98
C VAL A 38 -0.11 3.32 7.04
N ALA A 39 0.65 2.37 7.60
CA ALA A 39 2.10 2.50 7.74
C ALA A 39 2.81 2.71 6.39
N ILE A 40 2.49 1.91 5.37
CA ILE A 40 3.10 2.06 4.04
C ILE A 40 2.70 3.37 3.36
N THR A 41 1.46 3.82 3.55
CA THR A 41 0.97 5.10 3.01
C THR A 41 1.73 6.28 3.61
N PHE A 42 2.03 6.23 4.91
CA PHE A 42 2.79 7.29 5.59
C PHE A 42 4.28 7.33 5.21
N VAL A 43 4.82 6.30 4.56
CA VAL A 43 6.17 6.37 3.98
C VAL A 43 6.24 7.44 2.87
N TYR A 44 5.18 7.57 2.06
CA TYR A 44 5.08 8.62 1.03
C TYR A 44 5.01 10.01 1.64
N PHE A 45 4.33 10.16 2.78
CA PHE A 45 4.30 11.42 3.53
C PHE A 45 5.71 11.87 3.91
N GLY A 46 6.53 10.97 4.44
CA GLY A 46 7.92 11.28 4.77
C GLY A 46 8.74 11.69 3.56
N PHE A 47 8.66 10.94 2.46
CA PHE A 47 9.42 11.24 1.25
C PHE A 47 9.02 12.55 0.58
N VAL A 48 7.72 12.86 0.53
CA VAL A 48 7.27 14.09 -0.13
C VAL A 48 7.64 15.35 0.66
N LEU A 49 7.68 15.25 1.99
CA LEU A 49 8.20 16.34 2.84
C LEU A 49 9.69 16.58 2.59
N ILE A 50 10.49 15.52 2.47
CA ILE A 50 11.92 15.62 2.14
C ILE A 50 12.12 16.15 0.71
N ASP A 51 11.25 15.77 -0.22
CA ASP A 51 11.30 16.23 -1.61
C ASP A 51 11.10 17.75 -1.73
N GLY A 52 10.15 18.30 -0.96
CA GLY A 52 9.96 19.75 -0.82
C GLY A 52 9.20 20.42 -1.96
N ARG A 53 8.97 19.74 -3.09
CA ARG A 53 8.22 20.30 -4.24
C ARG A 53 6.72 20.30 -3.98
N ILE A 54 6.12 21.50 -3.89
CA ILE A 54 4.67 21.71 -3.65
C ILE A 54 3.77 20.92 -4.59
N ARG A 55 4.14 20.82 -5.88
CA ARG A 55 3.39 20.01 -6.85
C ARG A 55 3.32 18.54 -6.41
N GLU A 56 4.44 17.94 -6.03
CA GLU A 56 4.47 16.54 -5.62
C GLU A 56 3.76 16.37 -4.26
N MET A 57 3.90 17.33 -3.33
CA MET A 57 3.13 17.35 -2.07
C MET A 57 1.63 17.26 -2.31
N PHE A 58 1.10 18.04 -3.26
CA PHE A 58 -0.33 18.00 -3.58
C PHE A 58 -0.78 16.61 -4.05
N PHE A 59 -0.01 15.99 -4.95
CA PHE A 59 -0.32 14.66 -5.46
C PHE A 59 -0.23 13.59 -4.37
N GLU A 60 0.85 13.58 -3.59
CA GLU A 60 1.05 12.57 -2.56
C GLU A 60 0.06 12.72 -1.41
N PHE A 61 -0.22 13.95 -0.96
CA PHE A 61 -1.25 14.16 0.07
C PHE A 61 -2.65 13.78 -0.44
N GLY A 62 -2.94 14.01 -1.72
CA GLY A 62 -4.16 13.52 -2.35
C GLY A 62 -4.26 11.99 -2.30
N ASN A 63 -3.19 11.29 -2.69
CA ASN A 63 -3.14 9.83 -2.62
C ASN A 63 -3.21 9.28 -1.19
N ILE A 64 -2.52 9.93 -0.24
CA ILE A 64 -2.56 9.58 1.17
C ILE A 64 -3.98 9.71 1.69
N ALA A 65 -4.65 10.85 1.45
CA ALA A 65 -6.03 11.06 1.87
C ALA A 65 -6.98 10.03 1.24
N LEU A 66 -6.82 9.74 -0.05
CA LEU A 66 -7.60 8.73 -0.75
C LEU A 66 -7.41 7.34 -0.13
N THR A 67 -6.17 6.89 -0.01
CA THR A 67 -5.82 5.55 0.51
C THR A 67 -6.29 5.38 1.96
N LEU A 68 -6.08 6.40 2.81
CA LEU A 68 -6.58 6.37 4.19
C LEU A 68 -8.10 6.29 4.25
N THR A 69 -8.81 7.00 3.36
CA THR A 69 -10.28 6.91 3.28
C THR A 69 -10.72 5.47 3.03
N PHE A 70 -10.11 4.78 2.06
CA PHE A 70 -10.39 3.37 1.79
C PHE A 70 -10.01 2.46 2.97
N ALA A 71 -8.88 2.72 3.64
CA ALA A 71 -8.47 1.98 4.82
C ALA A 71 -9.52 2.06 5.94
N PHE A 72 -9.99 3.27 6.27
CA PHE A 72 -11.00 3.48 7.31
C PHE A 72 -12.37 2.90 6.92
N LEU A 73 -12.80 3.05 5.66
CA LEU A 73 -14.01 2.38 5.16
C LEU A 73 -13.88 0.84 5.23
N GLY A 74 -12.67 0.34 5.09
CA GLY A 74 -12.30 -1.06 5.29
C GLY A 74 -12.67 -1.59 6.66
N LEU A 75 -12.37 -0.81 7.70
CA LEU A 75 -12.69 -1.13 9.09
C LEU A 75 -14.16 -0.93 9.43
N TRP A 76 -14.75 0.18 8.97
CA TRP A 76 -16.06 0.62 9.45
C TRP A 76 -17.25 0.11 8.64
N ALA A 77 -17.05 -0.25 7.37
CA ALA A 77 -18.12 -0.66 6.49
C ALA A 77 -17.94 -2.09 5.97
N THR A 78 -16.84 -2.37 5.25
CA THR A 78 -16.58 -3.70 4.72
C THR A 78 -15.11 -3.91 4.35
N PRO A 79 -14.53 -5.10 4.59
CA PRO A 79 -13.15 -5.43 4.22
C PRO A 79 -12.81 -5.20 2.75
N PHE A 80 -13.80 -5.23 1.84
CA PHE A 80 -13.56 -4.97 0.43
C PHE A 80 -13.06 -3.54 0.16
N TRP A 81 -13.41 -2.57 1.01
CA TRP A 81 -12.82 -1.23 0.90
C TRP A 81 -11.34 -1.21 1.31
N LEU A 82 -10.93 -2.04 2.27
CA LEU A 82 -9.51 -2.20 2.59
C LEU A 82 -8.75 -2.82 1.41
N ALA A 83 -9.33 -3.83 0.77
CA ALA A 83 -8.76 -4.42 -0.45
C ALA A 83 -8.61 -3.38 -1.58
N ALA A 84 -9.61 -2.53 -1.76
CA ALA A 84 -9.56 -1.43 -2.71
C ALA A 84 -8.47 -0.41 -2.36
N GLY A 85 -8.29 -0.08 -1.07
CA GLY A 85 -7.22 0.80 -0.61
C GLY A 85 -5.82 0.28 -0.96
N TYR A 86 -5.56 -1.00 -0.67
CA TYR A 86 -4.32 -1.66 -1.11
C TYR A 86 -4.15 -1.61 -2.63
N PHE A 87 -5.20 -1.97 -3.39
CA PHE A 87 -5.12 -1.96 -4.85
C PHE A 87 -4.80 -0.58 -5.40
N ILE A 88 -5.48 0.46 -4.92
CA ILE A 88 -5.27 1.86 -5.30
C ILE A 88 -3.86 2.32 -4.96
N HIS A 89 -3.34 1.98 -3.78
CA HIS A 89 -1.96 2.28 -3.42
C HIS A 89 -0.95 1.60 -4.37
N GLY A 90 -1.14 0.32 -4.70
CA GLY A 90 -0.29 -0.35 -5.70
C GLY A 90 -0.41 0.25 -7.12
N VAL A 91 -1.57 0.80 -7.49
CA VAL A 91 -1.74 1.58 -8.73
C VAL A 91 -0.99 2.91 -8.64
N TRP A 92 -0.99 3.58 -7.49
CA TRP A 92 -0.21 4.80 -7.25
C TRP A 92 1.29 4.57 -7.44
N ASP A 93 1.79 3.41 -7.00
CA ASP A 93 3.16 2.98 -7.23
C ASP A 93 3.45 2.81 -8.73
N ALA A 94 2.53 2.22 -9.49
CA ALA A 94 2.70 2.00 -10.92
C ALA A 94 2.82 3.30 -11.72
N ILE A 95 2.19 4.40 -11.27
CA ILE A 95 2.25 5.70 -11.94
C ILE A 95 3.47 6.56 -11.55
N HIS A 96 4.35 6.05 -10.69
CA HIS A 96 5.65 6.67 -10.43
C HIS A 96 6.62 6.43 -11.60
N HIS A 97 6.64 7.37 -12.54
CA HIS A 97 7.56 7.38 -13.66
C HIS A 97 7.89 8.84 -14.08
N PRO A 98 8.92 9.08 -14.91
CA PRO A 98 9.33 10.45 -15.26
C PRO A 98 8.24 11.34 -15.88
N GLY A 99 7.19 10.73 -16.46
CA GLY A 99 6.02 11.43 -17.03
C GLY A 99 4.80 11.49 -16.09
N GLY A 100 4.89 10.95 -14.88
CA GLY A 100 3.79 10.84 -13.91
C GLY A 100 4.12 11.55 -12.60
N ILE A 101 4.00 10.83 -11.48
CA ILE A 101 4.41 11.31 -10.16
C ILE A 101 5.92 11.18 -10.02
N ARG A 102 6.57 12.25 -9.55
CA ARG A 102 8.03 12.38 -9.57
C ARG A 102 8.63 12.51 -8.19
N THR A 103 7.87 12.25 -7.13
CA THR A 103 8.36 12.22 -5.76
C THR A 103 9.62 11.38 -5.67
N LYS A 104 10.65 11.89 -4.99
CA LYS A 104 11.94 11.21 -4.81
C LYS A 104 11.80 10.08 -3.79
N ILE A 105 11.43 8.92 -4.30
CA ILE A 105 11.27 7.68 -3.52
C ILE A 105 12.35 6.69 -3.96
N PRO A 106 12.89 5.86 -3.05
CA PRO A 106 13.84 4.83 -3.43
C PRO A 106 13.25 3.93 -4.52
N ARG A 107 13.97 3.78 -5.64
CA ARG A 107 13.48 3.04 -6.83
C ARG A 107 13.10 1.59 -6.56
N TRP A 108 13.61 1.02 -5.46
CA TRP A 108 13.29 -0.35 -5.06
C TRP A 108 11.98 -0.44 -4.28
N TYR A 109 11.54 0.65 -3.64
CA TYR A 109 10.34 0.68 -2.81
C TYR A 109 9.08 0.54 -3.65
N ILE A 110 9.03 1.22 -4.80
CA ILE A 110 7.91 1.19 -5.75
C ILE A 110 7.53 -0.24 -6.19
N PRO A 111 8.43 -1.04 -6.80
CA PRO A 111 8.08 -2.42 -7.20
C PRO A 111 7.87 -3.36 -6.00
N PHE A 112 8.46 -3.05 -4.84
CA PHE A 112 8.22 -3.81 -3.61
C PHE A 112 6.77 -3.63 -3.13
N CYS A 113 6.32 -2.38 -2.95
CA CYS A 113 4.97 -2.07 -2.46
C CYS A 113 3.91 -2.47 -3.47
N LEU A 114 4.09 -2.19 -4.77
CA LEU A 114 3.16 -2.60 -5.82
C LEU A 114 2.76 -4.08 -5.73
N LEU A 115 3.76 -4.97 -5.67
CA LEU A 115 3.48 -6.40 -5.58
C LEU A 115 2.91 -6.78 -4.22
N PHE A 116 3.41 -6.18 -3.15
CA PHE A 116 2.93 -6.43 -1.80
C PHE A 116 1.43 -6.14 -1.69
N ASP A 117 1.03 -4.95 -2.14
CA ASP A 117 -0.33 -4.45 -2.02
C ASP A 117 -1.32 -5.27 -2.83
N TRP A 118 -0.96 -5.64 -4.05
CA TRP A 118 -1.85 -6.43 -4.92
C TRP A 118 -2.07 -7.84 -4.38
N LEU A 119 -1.05 -8.46 -3.80
CA LEU A 119 -1.19 -9.77 -3.17
C LEU A 119 -2.07 -9.70 -1.92
N VAL A 120 -1.87 -8.69 -1.06
CA VAL A 120 -2.70 -8.48 0.13
C VAL A 120 -4.14 -8.14 -0.26
N SER A 121 -4.35 -7.30 -1.28
CA SER A 121 -5.67 -6.99 -1.82
C SER A 121 -6.40 -8.24 -2.31
N GLY A 122 -5.73 -9.07 -3.13
CA GLY A 122 -6.27 -10.33 -3.61
C GLY A 122 -6.62 -11.30 -2.49
N PHE A 123 -5.77 -11.38 -1.46
CA PHE A 123 -6.04 -12.17 -0.26
C PHE A 123 -7.32 -11.71 0.46
N ILE A 124 -7.47 -10.40 0.72
CA ILE A 124 -8.66 -9.87 1.38
C ILE A 124 -9.93 -10.21 0.58
N ILE A 125 -9.90 -10.02 -0.74
CA ILE A 125 -11.02 -10.34 -1.64
C ILE A 125 -11.42 -11.81 -1.53
N ILE A 126 -10.45 -12.73 -1.52
CA ILE A 126 -10.72 -14.17 -1.49
C ILE A 126 -11.17 -14.63 -0.10
N TRP A 127 -10.56 -14.11 0.97
CA TRP A 127 -10.77 -14.63 2.32
C TRP A 127 -12.01 -14.08 3.05
N TRP A 128 -12.50 -12.91 2.62
CA TRP A 128 -13.74 -12.30 3.12
C TRP A 128 -14.97 -12.45 2.23
N ARG A 129 -14.81 -13.16 1.12
CA ARG A 129 -15.95 -13.62 0.34
C ARG A 129 -16.74 -14.69 1.10
#